data_AF-A0A1R1L7R4-F1
#
_entry.id   AF-A0A1R1L7R4-F1
#
_cell.length_a   1.000
_cell.length_b   1.000
_cell.length_c   1.000
_cell.angle_alpha   90.00
_cell.angle_beta   90.00
_cell.angle_gamma   90.00
#
_symmetry.space_group_name_H-M   'P 1'
#
loop_
_entity.id
_entity.type
_entity.pdbx_description
1 polymer ?
#
loop_
_entity_poly.entity_id
_entity_poly.type
_entity_poly.pdbx_seq_one_letter_code
_entity_poly.pdbx_strand_id
1 'polypeptide(L)'
;MVSTPNDRSRPGQSDPDQPGLDDVMEPEDDALPSRDRSYHGGAKPVDDEELDELAEATEEERVDAGVADYAPSEVPPATDALPEGASPEAERAQRGLDEGGDEA
;
A
#
# COMPACT_ATOMS: atom_id res chain seq x y z
N MET A 1 -64.21 -33.04 12.18
CA MET A 1 -64.38 -31.58 12.29
C MET A 1 -64.29 -31.20 13.75
N VAL A 2 -63.18 -30.58 14.15
CA VAL A 2 -63.05 -29.39 15.03
C VAL A 2 -61.54 -29.14 15.12
N SER A 3 -61.11 -28.06 14.46
CA SER A 3 -59.73 -27.55 14.49
C SER A 3 -59.45 -26.93 15.85
N THR A 4 -58.35 -27.32 16.48
CA THR A 4 -57.70 -26.49 17.50
C THR A 4 -56.81 -25.47 16.77
N PRO A 5 -56.90 -24.16 17.08
CA PRO A 5 -56.08 -23.16 16.40
C PRO A 5 -54.62 -23.30 16.84
N ASN A 6 -53.75 -23.46 15.85
CA ASN A 6 -52.31 -23.36 15.99
C ASN A 6 -51.98 -21.91 16.38
N ASP A 7 -51.67 -21.67 17.65
CA ASP A 7 -51.24 -20.37 18.16
C ASP A 7 -49.88 -20.05 17.53
N ARG A 8 -49.88 -19.15 16.54
CA ARG A 8 -48.66 -18.52 16.02
C ARG A 8 -48.09 -17.63 17.12
N SER A 9 -47.21 -18.20 17.93
CA SER A 9 -46.32 -17.44 18.78
C SER A 9 -45.56 -16.40 17.92
N ARG A 10 -45.64 -15.17 18.39
CA ARG A 10 -45.31 -13.91 17.71
C ARG A 10 -43.80 -13.78 17.43
N PRO A 11 -43.37 -13.19 16.30
CA PRO A 11 -42.01 -12.69 16.18
C PRO A 11 -41.87 -11.44 17.04
N GLY A 12 -41.05 -11.50 18.09
CA GLY A 12 -40.82 -10.35 18.97
C GLY A 12 -40.69 -10.67 20.46
N GLN A 13 -40.22 -11.86 20.84
CA GLN A 13 -39.62 -12.03 22.17
C GLN A 13 -38.16 -11.62 22.06
N SER A 14 -37.87 -10.37 22.41
CA SER A 14 -36.53 -9.99 22.85
C SER A 14 -36.29 -10.69 24.19
N ASP A 15 -35.34 -11.62 24.24
CA ASP A 15 -34.91 -12.23 25.50
C ASP A 15 -34.38 -11.10 26.42
N PRO A 16 -34.90 -10.96 27.66
CA PRO A 16 -34.49 -9.87 28.56
C PRO A 16 -33.05 -10.04 29.09
N ASP A 17 -32.45 -11.20 28.88
CA ASP A 17 -31.06 -11.52 29.26
C ASP A 17 -30.07 -11.37 28.09
N GLN A 18 -30.55 -11.04 26.87
CA GLN A 18 -29.66 -10.70 25.76
C GLN A 18 -29.46 -9.19 25.71
N PRO A 19 -28.20 -8.71 25.74
CA PRO A 19 -27.96 -7.28 25.60
C PRO A 19 -28.49 -6.80 24.25
N GLY A 20 -29.39 -5.82 24.30
CA GLY A 20 -29.99 -5.22 23.12
C GLY A 20 -28.99 -4.31 22.40
N LEU A 21 -29.35 -3.82 21.21
CA LEU A 21 -28.57 -2.76 20.55
C LEU A 21 -28.50 -1.47 21.40
N ASP A 22 -29.44 -1.31 22.34
CA ASP A 22 -29.49 -0.23 23.32
C ASP A 22 -28.51 -0.42 24.51
N ASP A 23 -27.91 -1.60 24.69
CA ASP A 23 -26.87 -1.88 25.72
C ASP A 23 -25.44 -1.58 25.20
N VAL A 24 -25.30 -1.16 23.94
CA VAL A 24 -24.03 -0.68 23.40
C VAL A 24 -23.77 0.69 24.04
N MET A 25 -22.68 0.81 24.80
CA MET A 25 -22.25 2.10 25.36
C MET A 25 -22.15 3.13 24.23
N GLU A 26 -23.05 4.11 24.24
CA GLU A 26 -22.94 5.25 23.34
C GLU A 26 -21.65 6.00 23.71
N PRO A 27 -20.77 6.31 22.74
CA PRO A 27 -19.56 7.08 23.02
C PRO A 27 -19.95 8.44 23.59
N GLU A 28 -19.70 8.64 24.89
CA GLU A 28 -19.90 9.93 25.55
C GLU A 28 -18.88 10.92 25.00
N ASP A 29 -19.34 11.88 24.18
CA ASP A 29 -18.61 13.00 23.59
C ASP A 29 -17.09 12.80 23.50
N ASP A 30 -16.67 12.13 22.42
CA ASP A 30 -15.28 11.82 22.14
C ASP A 30 -14.53 13.15 21.88
N ALA A 31 -13.89 13.70 22.91
CA ALA A 31 -13.03 14.89 22.82
C ALA A 31 -11.81 14.68 21.90
N LEU A 32 -11.70 13.49 21.29
CA LEU A 32 -10.75 13.18 20.24
C LEU A 32 -11.07 13.98 18.97
N PRO A 33 -10.04 14.40 18.22
CA PRO A 33 -10.25 14.99 16.91
C PRO A 33 -11.05 14.02 16.02
N SER A 34 -11.94 14.58 15.21
CA SER A 34 -12.74 13.81 14.26
C SER A 34 -11.82 12.90 13.43
N ARG A 35 -12.03 11.58 13.53
CA ARG A 35 -11.23 10.60 12.81
C ARG A 35 -11.27 10.88 11.32
N ASP A 36 -10.11 11.20 10.75
CA ASP A 36 -9.96 11.32 9.30
C ASP A 36 -10.14 9.94 8.67
N ARG A 37 -11.23 9.77 7.90
CA ARG A 37 -11.58 8.53 7.22
C ARG A 37 -11.03 8.47 5.79
N SER A 38 -10.29 9.50 5.37
CA SER A 38 -9.72 9.59 4.02
C SER A 38 -8.57 8.60 3.82
N TYR A 39 -7.91 8.21 4.92
CA TYR A 39 -6.78 7.28 4.91
C TYR A 39 -7.05 6.10 5.84
N HIS A 40 -6.78 4.88 5.35
CA HIS A 40 -6.90 3.68 6.17
C HIS A 40 -5.94 3.78 7.37
N GLY A 41 -6.48 3.65 8.58
CA GLY A 41 -5.70 3.75 9.83
C GLY A 41 -5.35 5.18 10.27
N GLY A 42 -5.75 6.22 9.54
CA GLY A 42 -5.43 7.62 9.87
C GLY A 42 -3.97 8.01 9.63
N ALA A 43 -3.20 7.14 8.97
CA ALA A 43 -1.84 7.47 8.53
C ALA A 43 -1.89 8.52 7.42
N LYS A 44 -0.92 9.44 7.43
CA LYS A 44 -0.75 10.38 6.32
C LYS A 44 -0.28 9.62 5.07
N PRO A 45 -0.57 10.13 3.87
CA PRO A 45 0.08 9.63 2.68
C PRO A 45 1.58 9.87 2.83
N VAL A 46 2.37 8.84 2.53
CA VAL A 46 3.82 8.97 2.36
C VAL A 46 4.07 9.80 1.12
N ASP A 47 5.04 10.71 1.20
CA ASP A 47 5.53 11.42 0.03
C ASP A 47 6.50 10.56 -0.81
N ASP A 48 6.88 11.08 -1.98
CA ASP A 48 7.71 10.33 -2.93
C ASP A 48 9.13 10.09 -2.36
N GLU A 49 9.68 11.05 -1.59
CA GLU A 49 10.97 10.87 -0.92
C GLU A 49 10.91 9.78 0.16
N GLU A 50 9.86 9.75 0.98
CA GLU A 50 9.64 8.68 1.97
C GLU A 50 9.47 7.31 1.31
N LEU A 51 8.88 7.25 0.11
CA LEU A 51 8.75 6.01 -0.66
C LEU A 51 10.10 5.51 -1.17
N ASP A 52 10.96 6.41 -1.65
CA ASP A 52 12.31 6.07 -2.11
C ASP A 52 13.17 5.55 -0.95
N GLU A 53 13.15 6.22 0.21
CA GLU A 53 13.84 5.76 1.43
C GLU A 53 13.36 4.38 1.89
N LEU A 54 12.03 4.15 1.87
CA LEU A 54 11.44 2.87 2.24
C LEU A 54 11.83 1.75 1.27
N ALA A 55 11.93 2.06 -0.02
CA ALA A 55 12.36 1.11 -1.04
C ALA A 55 13.81 0.67 -0.80
N GLU A 56 14.72 1.62 -0.57
CA GLU A 56 16.13 1.34 -0.27
C GLU A 56 16.28 0.46 0.98
N ALA A 57 15.64 0.83 2.09
CA ALA A 57 15.69 0.05 3.32
C ALA A 57 15.13 -1.38 3.16
N THR A 58 14.08 -1.54 2.34
CA THR A 58 13.52 -2.86 2.05
C THR A 58 14.48 -3.72 1.25
N GLU A 59 15.24 -3.13 0.32
CA GLU A 59 16.25 -3.84 -0.46
C GLU A 59 17.40 -4.33 0.43
N GLU A 60 17.91 -3.47 1.31
CA GLU A 60 18.93 -3.83 2.30
C GLU A 60 18.47 -4.97 3.22
N GLU A 61 17.24 -4.89 3.75
CA GLU A 61 16.70 -5.95 4.62
C GLU A 61 16.64 -7.29 3.90
N ARG A 62 16.33 -7.31 2.60
CA ARG A 62 16.29 -8.54 1.82
C ARG A 62 17.68 -9.16 1.65
N VAL A 63 18.72 -8.34 1.53
CA VAL A 63 20.11 -8.80 1.48
C VAL A 63 20.53 -9.36 2.83
N ASP A 64 20.28 -8.61 3.91
CA ASP A 64 20.59 -9.03 5.28
C ASP A 64 19.87 -10.32 5.68
N ALA A 65 18.62 -10.47 5.24
CA ALA A 65 17.84 -11.69 5.44
C ALA A 65 18.33 -12.87 4.58
N GLY A 66 19.28 -12.65 3.67
CA GLY A 66 19.78 -13.65 2.71
C GLY A 66 18.74 -14.07 1.67
N VAL A 67 17.70 -13.26 1.44
CA VAL A 67 16.67 -13.49 0.42
C VAL A 67 17.17 -13.06 -0.97
N ALA A 68 17.98 -11.99 -1.01
CA ALA A 68 18.67 -11.52 -2.19
C ALA A 68 20.19 -11.55 -1.96
N ASP A 69 20.95 -11.78 -3.03
CA ASP A 69 22.42 -11.78 -2.95
C ASP A 69 23.00 -10.36 -2.87
N TYR A 70 22.28 -9.35 -3.40
CA TYR A 70 22.69 -7.95 -3.45
C TYR A 70 21.48 -7.01 -3.57
N ALA A 71 21.65 -5.75 -3.16
CA ALA A 71 20.69 -4.69 -3.37
C ALA A 71 20.90 -4.08 -4.77
N PRO A 72 19.86 -3.93 -5.61
CA PRO A 72 20.00 -3.36 -6.95
C PRO A 72 20.61 -1.95 -6.97
N SER A 73 20.33 -1.14 -5.95
CA SER A 73 20.87 0.21 -5.77
C SER A 73 22.39 0.25 -5.56
N GLU A 74 22.96 -0.81 -4.98
CA GLU A 74 24.41 -0.90 -4.71
C GLU A 74 25.21 -1.42 -5.91
N VAL A 75 24.54 -1.97 -6.93
CA VAL A 75 25.21 -2.49 -8.12
C VAL A 75 25.56 -1.32 -9.04
N PRO A 76 26.85 -1.13 -9.37
CA PRO A 76 27.25 -0.13 -10.35
C PRO A 76 26.49 -0.34 -11.68
N PRO A 77 26.23 0.73 -12.46
CA PRO A 77 25.58 0.59 -13.75
C PRO A 77 26.35 -0.41 -14.62
N ALA A 78 25.61 -1.16 -15.44
CA ALA A 78 26.18 -2.21 -16.29
C ALA A 78 27.23 -1.70 -17.30
N THR A 79 27.29 -0.39 -17.52
CA THR A 79 28.23 0.27 -18.42
C THR A 79 29.18 1.17 -17.65
N ASP A 80 30.47 1.04 -17.91
CA ASP A 80 31.49 1.95 -17.40
C ASP A 80 31.33 3.36 -17.99
N ALA A 81 31.59 4.38 -17.18
CA ALA A 81 31.63 5.76 -17.64
C ALA A 81 32.77 5.96 -18.66
N LEU A 82 32.48 6.72 -19.73
CA LEU A 82 33.50 7.05 -20.73
C LEU A 82 34.61 7.93 -20.13
N PRO A 83 35.88 7.69 -20.50
CA PRO A 83 36.97 8.57 -20.12
C PRO A 83 36.81 9.96 -20.75
N GLU A 84 37.40 10.97 -20.11
CA GLU A 84 37.44 12.32 -20.68
C GLU A 84 38.09 12.32 -22.07
N GLY A 85 37.43 12.93 -23.05
CA GLY A 85 37.88 12.98 -24.45
C GLY A 85 37.47 11.77 -25.29
N ALA A 86 36.54 10.93 -24.81
CA ALA A 86 35.90 9.90 -25.63
C ALA A 86 35.25 10.50 -26.90
N SER A 87 35.17 9.69 -27.96
CA SER A 87 34.61 10.15 -29.22
C SER A 87 33.08 10.30 -29.13
N PRO A 88 32.47 11.22 -29.90
CA PRO A 88 31.01 11.36 -29.94
C PRO A 88 30.30 10.10 -30.47
N GLU A 89 31.01 9.22 -31.18
CA GLU A 89 30.48 7.90 -31.53
C GLU A 89 30.42 6.95 -30.33
N ALA A 90 31.43 6.96 -29.46
CA ALA A 90 31.42 6.15 -28.24
C ALA A 90 30.29 6.59 -27.30
N GLU A 91 30.05 7.90 -27.18
CA GLU A 91 28.91 8.45 -26.42
C GLU A 91 27.56 7.99 -26.99
N ARG A 92 27.38 8.01 -28.32
CA ARG A 92 26.17 7.45 -28.96
C ARG A 92 26.01 5.96 -28.72
N ALA A 93 27.10 5.20 -28.81
CA ALA A 93 27.06 3.76 -28.60
C ALA A 93 26.62 3.40 -27.18
N GLN A 94 27.03 4.15 -26.15
CA GLN A 94 26.60 3.91 -24.76
C GLN A 94 25.17 4.38 -24.47
N ARG A 95 24.74 5.53 -25.02
CA ARG A 95 23.35 6.03 -24.85
C ARG A 95 22.32 5.17 -25.58
N GLY A 96 22.76 4.40 -26.58
CA GLY A 96 21.90 3.67 -27.51
C GLY A 96 21.64 4.47 -28.79
N LEU A 97 21.55 3.75 -29.92
CA LEU A 97 21.16 4.29 -31.22
C LEU A 97 19.69 4.74 -31.16
N ASP A 98 19.42 5.97 -30.72
CA ASP A 98 18.16 6.63 -31.06
C ASP A 98 18.21 7.00 -32.56
N GLU A 99 17.72 6.09 -33.40
CA GLU A 99 17.50 6.31 -34.83
C GLU A 99 16.35 7.32 -35.03
N GLY A 100 16.66 8.61 -34.85
CA GLY A 100 15.75 9.73 -35.14
C GLY A 100 16.02 10.38 -36.49
N GLY A 101 16.20 9.57 -37.54
CA GLY A 101 16.53 10.05 -38.88
C GLY A 101 15.87 9.20 -39.96
N ASP A 102 14.54 9.23 -40.05
CA ASP A 102 13.75 9.06 -41.28
C ASP A 102 12.26 9.15 -40.93
N GLU A 103 11.70 10.36 -40.92
CA GLU A 103 10.26 10.60 -41.10
C GLU A 103 10.16 11.44 -42.38
N ALA A 104 9.55 10.87 -43.42
CA ALA A 104 9.39 11.44 -44.76
C ALA A 104 7.94 11.89 -45.01
#